data_AF-A0A329ZJL2-F1
#
_entry.id   AF-A0A329ZJL2-F1
#
_cell.length_a   1.000
_cell.length_b   1.000
_cell.length_c   1.000
_cell.angle_alpha   90.00
_cell.angle_beta   90.00
_cell.angle_gamma   90.00
#
_symmetry.space_group_name_H-M   'P 1'
#
loop_
_entity.id
_entity.type
_entity.pdbx_description
1 polymer ?
#
loop_
_entity_poly.entity_id
_entity_poly.type
_entity_poly.pdbx_seq_one_letter_code
_entity_poly.pdbx_strand_id
1 'polypeptide(L)'
;MVAIKIESNKTKDNANGYNGSIGTFINEGTIKAKGQGIGLTNATITNFTNSGTISAAGQGAVSLAHATITSFENKGLIENTSSNGNLNNGTVHAAIYLHEAGNTTIKSFDNQGTIKGGNYVCFL
;
A
#
# COMPACT_ATOMS: atom_id res chain seq x y z
N MET A 1 8.12 10.88 2.96
CA MET A 1 7.10 10.99 4.03
C MET A 1 5.91 10.11 3.67
N VAL A 2 5.49 9.25 4.58
CA VAL A 2 4.33 8.36 4.43
C VAL A 2 3.17 8.96 5.23
N ALA A 3 1.93 8.88 4.74
CA ALA A 3 0.77 9.37 5.50
C ALA A 3 0.33 8.36 6.57
N ILE A 4 0.13 7.10 6.20
CA ILE A 4 -0.20 6.02 7.14
C ILE A 4 0.82 4.90 6.99
N LYS A 5 1.50 4.57 8.09
CA LYS A 5 2.48 3.49 8.13
C LYS A 5 2.01 2.40 9.10
N ILE A 6 1.97 1.16 8.63
CA ILE A 6 1.62 -0.01 9.43
C ILE A 6 2.82 -0.95 9.36
N GLU A 7 3.45 -1.17 10.50
CA GLU A 7 4.64 -2.01 10.58
C GLU A 7 4.69 -2.82 11.88
N SER A 8 5.50 -3.87 11.89
CA SER A 8 5.80 -4.60 13.12
C SER A 8 6.52 -3.70 14.13
N ASN A 9 6.14 -3.81 15.42
CA ASN A 9 6.85 -3.11 16.49
C ASN A 9 8.16 -3.85 16.79
N LYS A 10 9.25 -3.44 16.14
CA LYS A 10 10.60 -4.01 16.34
C LYS A 10 11.23 -3.50 17.63
N THR A 11 10.69 -3.88 18.78
CA THR A 11 11.52 -3.93 20.00
C THR A 11 12.41 -5.16 19.90
N LYS A 12 13.71 -5.02 20.19
CA LYS A 12 14.74 -6.08 20.02
C LYS A 12 14.46 -7.40 20.77
N ASP A 13 13.46 -7.42 21.64
CA ASP A 13 13.09 -8.56 22.49
C ASP A 13 11.76 -9.24 22.11
N ASN A 14 11.15 -8.90 20.98
CA ASN A 14 9.90 -9.57 20.58
C ASN A 14 10.18 -10.88 19.83
N ALA A 15 10.50 -11.92 20.59
CA ALA A 15 10.63 -13.30 20.12
C ALA A 15 9.35 -13.88 19.47
N ASN A 16 8.20 -13.19 19.59
CA ASN A 16 6.90 -13.64 19.10
C ASN A 16 6.51 -13.05 17.73
N GLY A 17 7.30 -12.15 17.14
CA GLY A 17 7.09 -11.69 15.77
C GLY A 17 5.72 -11.05 15.51
N TYR A 18 5.21 -10.21 16.43
CA TYR A 18 3.94 -9.51 16.21
C TYR A 18 4.05 -8.59 14.98
N ASN A 19 3.59 -9.09 13.84
CA ASN A 19 3.36 -8.33 12.63
C ASN A 19 2.27 -7.29 12.91
N GLY A 20 2.44 -6.06 12.42
CA GLY A 20 1.38 -5.06 12.52
C GLY A 20 0.10 -5.63 11.91
N SER A 21 -0.97 -5.77 12.68
CA SER A 21 -2.20 -6.42 12.21
C SER A 21 -3.39 -5.49 12.35
N ILE A 22 -4.14 -5.34 11.28
CA ILE A 22 -5.41 -4.60 11.27
C ILE A 22 -6.50 -5.54 10.74
N GLY A 23 -7.56 -5.73 11.53
CA GLY A 23 -8.71 -6.50 11.07
C GLY A 23 -9.43 -5.80 9.91
N THR A 24 -9.72 -4.51 10.04
CA THR A 24 -10.40 -3.75 8.98
C THR A 24 -9.86 -2.34 8.89
N PHE A 25 -9.47 -1.95 7.68
CA PHE A 25 -9.05 -0.61 7.31
C PHE A 25 -10.10 -0.03 6.36
N ILE A 26 -10.63 1.16 6.69
CA ILE A 26 -11.63 1.85 5.89
C ILE A 26 -11.13 3.27 5.61
N ASN A 27 -11.08 3.64 4.34
CA ASN A 27 -10.91 5.03 3.93
C ASN A 27 -12.14 5.53 3.18
N GLU A 28 -12.83 6.52 3.76
CA GLU A 28 -13.93 7.26 3.12
C GLU A 28 -13.53 8.71 2.79
N GLY A 29 -12.39 9.17 3.32
CA GLY A 29 -11.88 10.52 3.16
C GLY A 29 -10.71 10.62 2.17
N THR A 30 -9.82 11.56 2.41
CA THR A 30 -8.60 11.75 1.60
C THR A 30 -7.36 11.41 2.40
N ILE A 31 -6.57 10.47 1.89
CA ILE A 31 -5.21 10.18 2.34
C ILE A 31 -4.26 10.66 1.24
N LYS A 32 -3.46 11.68 1.54
CA LYS A 32 -2.53 12.28 0.57
C LYS A 32 -1.13 12.41 1.14
N ALA A 33 -0.13 11.98 0.37
CA ALA A 33 1.26 12.06 0.78
C ALA A 33 2.20 12.43 -0.38
N LYS A 34 3.34 13.05 -0.08
CA LYS A 34 4.41 13.24 -1.08
C LYS A 34 5.19 11.95 -1.37
N GLY A 35 5.23 10.99 -0.43
CA GLY A 35 5.95 9.72 -0.57
C GLY A 35 5.04 8.54 -0.85
N GLN A 36 4.49 7.94 0.20
CA GLN A 36 3.52 6.84 0.10
C GLN A 36 2.24 7.26 0.83
N GLY A 37 1.06 6.97 0.26
CA GLY A 37 -0.20 7.21 0.94
C GLY A 37 -0.32 6.26 2.13
N ILE A 38 -0.30 4.97 1.82
CA ILE A 38 -0.32 3.88 2.79
C ILE A 38 0.91 3.00 2.56
N GLY A 39 1.69 2.76 3.61
CA GLY A 39 2.85 1.86 3.61
C GLY A 39 2.67 0.72 4.62
N LEU A 40 2.66 -0.52 4.14
CA LEU A 40 2.64 -1.72 4.98
C LEU A 40 4.00 -2.41 4.93
N THR A 41 4.56 -2.75 6.09
CA THR A 41 5.85 -3.44 6.18
C THR A 41 5.84 -4.50 7.27
N ASN A 42 6.00 -5.78 6.95
CA ASN A 42 5.85 -6.89 7.92
C ASN A 42 4.50 -6.81 8.64
N ALA A 43 3.43 -6.69 7.87
CA ALA A 43 2.09 -6.37 8.38
C ALA A 43 1.00 -7.13 7.64
N THR A 44 -0.16 -7.31 8.29
CA THR A 44 -1.34 -7.94 7.70
C THR A 44 -2.56 -7.04 7.84
N ILE A 45 -3.36 -6.94 6.78
CA ILE A 45 -4.72 -6.41 6.84
C ILE A 45 -5.69 -7.51 6.40
N THR A 46 -6.73 -7.76 7.18
CA THR A 46 -7.76 -8.71 6.73
C THR A 46 -8.64 -8.07 5.67
N ASN A 47 -9.29 -6.93 5.97
CA ASN A 47 -10.16 -6.23 5.03
C ASN A 47 -9.67 -4.80 4.79
N PHE A 48 -9.41 -4.46 3.54
CA PHE A 48 -9.05 -3.12 3.11
C PHE A 48 -10.14 -2.58 2.19
N THR A 49 -10.83 -1.51 2.60
CA THR A 49 -11.85 -0.87 1.79
C THR A 49 -11.49 0.60 1.56
N ASN A 50 -11.40 1.00 0.30
CA ASN A 50 -11.25 2.39 -0.09
C ASN A 50 -12.47 2.87 -0.87
N SER A 51 -13.29 3.73 -0.26
CA SER A 51 -14.37 4.47 -0.93
C SER A 51 -13.99 5.93 -1.18
N GLY A 52 -12.96 6.43 -0.49
CA GLY A 52 -12.42 7.77 -0.64
C GLY A 52 -11.27 7.87 -1.65
N THR A 53 -10.33 8.78 -1.40
CA THR A 53 -9.13 8.99 -2.24
C THR A 53 -7.86 8.64 -1.48
N ILE A 54 -6.99 7.84 -2.11
CA ILE A 54 -5.62 7.61 -1.68
C ILE A 54 -4.71 8.10 -2.81
N SER A 55 -3.92 9.14 -2.54
CA SER A 55 -3.06 9.79 -3.53
C SER A 55 -1.64 9.94 -3.02
N ALA A 56 -0.66 9.58 -3.86
CA ALA A 56 0.74 9.79 -3.55
C ALA A 56 1.54 10.29 -4.76
N ALA A 57 2.67 10.93 -4.50
CA ALA A 57 3.60 11.39 -5.54
C ALA A 57 5.00 10.75 -5.42
N GLY A 58 5.09 9.56 -4.83
CA GLY A 58 6.33 8.81 -4.67
C GLY A 58 6.23 7.39 -5.23
N GLN A 59 6.52 6.41 -4.38
CA GLN A 59 6.73 5.02 -4.77
C GLN A 59 5.42 4.30 -5.10
N GLY A 60 4.40 4.52 -4.28
CA GLY A 60 3.08 3.95 -4.44
C GLY A 60 2.06 4.69 -3.58
N ALA A 61 0.83 4.79 -4.07
CA ALA A 61 -0.28 5.27 -3.25
C ALA A 61 -0.58 4.25 -2.14
N VAL A 62 -0.56 2.97 -2.50
CA VAL A 62 -0.51 1.83 -1.58
C VAL A 62 0.79 1.07 -1.86
N SER A 63 1.66 0.94 -0.86
CA SER A 63 2.96 0.26 -0.96
C SER A 63 3.05 -0.83 0.09
N LEU A 64 3.36 -2.06 -0.35
CA LEU A 64 3.33 -3.27 0.46
C LEU A 64 4.68 -3.97 0.42
N ALA A 65 5.30 -4.26 1.56
CA ALA A 65 6.55 -5.02 1.65
C ALA A 65 6.48 -6.06 2.77
N HIS A 66 6.69 -7.34 2.46
CA HIS A 66 6.44 -8.44 3.40
C HIS A 66 5.06 -8.33 4.06
N ALA A 67 4.05 -8.01 3.25
CA ALA A 67 2.73 -7.66 3.75
C ALA A 67 1.63 -8.48 3.08
N THR A 68 0.60 -8.83 3.85
CA THR A 68 -0.56 -9.57 3.36
C THR A 68 -1.81 -8.73 3.48
N ILE A 69 -2.57 -8.60 2.39
CA ILE A 69 -3.96 -8.16 2.43
C ILE A 69 -4.85 -9.33 2.02
N THR A 70 -5.83 -9.68 2.84
CA THR A 70 -6.72 -10.82 2.51
C THR A 70 -7.80 -10.40 1.52
N SER A 71 -8.53 -9.32 1.79
CA SER A 71 -9.51 -8.74 0.89
C SER A 71 -9.18 -7.26 0.66
N PHE A 72 -9.02 -6.90 -0.61
CA PHE A 72 -8.79 -5.52 -1.05
C PHE A 72 -9.94 -5.10 -1.94
N GLU A 73 -10.74 -4.15 -1.46
CA GLU A 73 -11.86 -3.56 -2.19
C GLU A 73 -11.56 -2.07 -2.46
N ASN A 74 -11.52 -1.68 -3.73
CA ASN A 74 -11.46 -0.28 -4.13
C ASN A 74 -12.75 0.13 -4.84
N LYS A 75 -13.50 1.04 -4.23
CA LYS A 75 -14.66 1.75 -4.79
C LYS A 75 -14.35 3.21 -5.13
N GLY A 76 -13.31 3.77 -4.54
CA GLY A 76 -12.88 5.15 -4.71
C GLY A 76 -11.72 5.33 -5.70
N LEU A 77 -10.88 6.32 -5.42
CA LEU A 77 -9.69 6.64 -6.22
C LEU A 77 -8.41 6.20 -5.51
N ILE A 78 -7.56 5.46 -6.21
CA ILE A 78 -6.17 5.23 -5.84
C ILE A 78 -5.29 5.74 -6.96
N GLU A 79 -4.47 6.77 -6.69
CA GLU A 79 -3.61 7.37 -7.69
C GLU A 79 -2.17 7.57 -7.20
N ASN A 80 -1.21 7.23 -8.06
CA ASN A 80 0.14 7.72 -7.93
C ASN A 80 0.39 8.75 -9.03
N THR A 81 0.57 10.00 -8.65
CA THR A 81 0.79 11.13 -9.57
C THR A 81 2.27 11.33 -9.92
N SER A 82 3.16 10.51 -9.37
CA SER A 82 4.59 10.57 -9.69
C SER A 82 4.84 10.12 -11.12
N SER A 83 5.50 10.97 -11.91
CA SER A 83 6.11 10.59 -13.18
C SER A 83 7.62 10.30 -13.05
N ASN A 84 8.25 10.66 -11.91
CA ASN A 84 9.70 10.87 -11.81
C ASN A 84 10.39 10.33 -10.53
N GLY A 85 9.77 9.44 -9.76
CA GLY A 85 10.43 8.86 -8.57
C GLY A 85 11.60 7.93 -8.90
N ASN A 86 12.63 7.98 -8.06
CA ASN A 86 13.73 7.03 -8.06
C ASN A 86 13.51 6.08 -6.88
N LEU A 87 13.32 4.80 -7.19
CA LEU A 87 13.32 3.71 -6.23
C LEU A 87 14.48 2.80 -6.64
N ASN A 88 15.55 2.76 -5.85
CA ASN A 88 16.65 1.80 -6.02
C ASN A 88 17.12 1.59 -7.48
N ASN A 89 17.35 2.68 -8.22
CA ASN A 89 17.89 2.63 -9.59
C ASN A 89 17.00 1.92 -10.65
N GLY A 90 15.69 1.78 -10.41
CA GLY A 90 14.71 1.22 -11.36
C GLY A 90 13.35 1.91 -11.27
N THR A 91 12.86 2.45 -12.37
CA THR A 91 11.66 3.31 -12.47
C THR A 91 10.34 2.54 -12.32
N VAL A 92 9.82 2.38 -11.10
CA VAL A 92 8.45 1.89 -10.88
C VAL A 92 7.63 2.88 -10.06
N HIS A 93 6.66 3.53 -10.71
CA HIS A 93 5.61 4.35 -10.09
C HIS A 93 4.28 3.67 -10.31
N ALA A 94 3.95 2.76 -9.40
CA ALA A 94 2.66 2.09 -9.42
C ALA A 94 1.65 2.82 -8.54
N ALA A 95 0.35 2.75 -8.86
CA ALA A 95 -0.67 3.19 -7.89
C ALA A 95 -0.67 2.25 -6.68
N ILE A 96 -0.62 0.94 -6.96
CA ILE A 96 -0.46 -0.12 -5.98
C ILE A 96 0.86 -0.84 -6.27
N TYR A 97 1.77 -0.83 -5.31
CA TYR A 97 3.11 -1.38 -5.46
C TYR A 97 3.36 -2.50 -4.44
N LEU A 98 3.59 -3.71 -4.93
CA LEU A 98 3.99 -4.86 -4.13
C LEU A 98 5.50 -5.03 -4.26
N HIS A 99 6.22 -4.97 -3.14
CA HIS A 99 7.65 -5.19 -3.07
C HIS A 99 7.95 -6.66 -2.77
N GLU A 100 9.11 -7.14 -3.24
CA GLU A 100 9.71 -8.42 -2.84
C GLU A 100 8.80 -9.62 -3.12
N ALA A 101 8.82 -10.05 -4.40
CA ALA A 101 8.07 -11.18 -4.90
C ALA A 101 8.22 -12.42 -3.99
N GLY A 102 7.09 -12.96 -3.54
CA GLY A 102 7.01 -14.18 -2.71
C GLY A 102 6.58 -13.96 -1.25
N ASN A 103 6.79 -12.76 -0.68
CA ASN A 103 6.43 -12.46 0.72
C ASN A 103 5.35 -11.37 0.87
N THR A 104 4.94 -10.77 -0.25
CA THR A 104 3.87 -9.77 -0.30
C THR A 104 2.71 -10.31 -1.13
N THR A 105 1.48 -10.22 -0.61
CA THR A 105 0.32 -10.76 -1.32
C THR A 105 -0.95 -9.95 -1.07
N ILE A 106 -1.79 -9.85 -2.11
CA ILE A 106 -3.20 -9.50 -1.99
C ILE A 106 -3.98 -10.73 -2.45
N LYS A 107 -4.73 -11.38 -1.55
CA LYS A 107 -5.38 -12.67 -1.85
C LYS A 107 -6.62 -12.53 -2.71
N SER A 108 -7.45 -11.52 -2.42
CA SER A 108 -8.63 -11.16 -3.19
C SER A 108 -8.57 -9.66 -3.48
N PHE A 109 -8.75 -9.31 -4.75
CA PHE A 109 -8.69 -7.94 -5.24
C PHE A 109 -9.94 -7.66 -6.05
N ASP A 110 -10.80 -6.78 -5.51
CA ASP A 110 -11.99 -6.27 -6.18
C ASP A 110 -11.83 -4.76 -6.39
N ASN A 111 -11.91 -4.34 -7.64
CA ASN A 111 -11.82 -2.93 -8.00
C ASN A 111 -13.07 -2.52 -8.79
N GLN A 112 -13.93 -1.76 -8.12
CA GLN A 112 -15.11 -1.10 -8.67
C GLN A 112 -14.86 0.40 -8.93
N GLY A 113 -13.78 0.95 -8.37
CA GLY A 113 -13.35 2.34 -8.50
C GLY A 113 -12.25 2.55 -9.55
N THR A 114 -11.50 3.64 -9.40
CA THR A 114 -10.40 4.02 -10.31
C THR A 114 -9.05 3.79 -9.68
N ILE A 115 -8.13 3.18 -10.44
CA ILE A 115 -6.73 3.04 -10.09
C ILE A 115 -5.89 3.66 -11.19
N LYS A 116 -5.05 4.64 -10.85
CA LYS A 116 -4.23 5.37 -11.82
C LYS A 116 -2.77 5.40 -11.40
N GLY A 117 -1.93 4.74 -12.19
CA GLY A 117 -0.50 4.88 -12.09
C GLY A 117 0.03 6.06 -12.87
N GLY A 118 1.14 6.65 -12.40
CA GLY A 118 1.94 7.54 -13.23
C GLY A 118 2.62 6.76 -14.36
N ASN A 119 3.26 5.63 -14.02
CA ASN A 119 3.90 4.74 -14.99
C ASN A 119 3.17 3.38 -15.10
N TYR A 120 2.71 2.83 -13.97
CA TYR A 120 2.05 1.52 -13.94
C TYR A 120 0.79 1.56 -13.06
N VAL A 121 -0.31 0.96 -13.49
CA VAL A 121 -1.51 0.87 -12.64
C VAL A 121 -1.24 0.01 -11.40
N CYS A 122 -0.64 -1.15 -11.61
CA CYS A 122 -0.19 -2.09 -10.58
C CYS A 122 1.17 -2.66 -11.01
N PHE A 123 2.08 -2.88 -10.05
CA PHE A 123 3.35 -3.56 -10.29
C PHE A 123 3.56 -4.64 -9.21
N LEU A 124 3.85 -5.86 -9.67
CA LEU A 124 3.94 -7.10 -8.89
C LEU A 124 5.40 -7.53 -8.71
#